data_AF-A0A3S8ZVG1-F1
#
_entry.id   AF-A0A3S8ZVG1-F1
#
_cell.length_a   1.000
_cell.length_b   1.000
_cell.length_c   1.000
_cell.angle_alpha   90.00
_cell.angle_beta   90.00
_cell.angle_gamma   90.00
#
_symmetry.space_group_name_H-M   'P 1'
#
loop_
_entity.id
_entity.type
_entity.pdbx_description
1 polymer ?
#
loop_
_entity_poly.entity_id
_entity_poly.type
_entity_poly.pdbx_seq_one_letter_code
_entity_poly.pdbx_strand_id
1 'polypeptide(L)'
;MQETISHSEEVRNWFAQNLLADHAYAVLVMQSQLQQRYGMEVCGDNIRQDVAQQVLVCRGQQISQVAGSSSDLQKKLIGRLLELLASQAAWHIEAREQFKRQLETELNEVRMSWRYCKPTEPRYAVLTQEVEKLSTEFNACCSALEPDALLALLETSLTDANSHLKLEIQTLKLDKMSVLSQAEDASEITLCHVLMERGQWLDRTILPVKILRSDVIQPKGFSQRLDEVLF
;
A
#
# COMPACT_ATOMS: atom_id res chain seq x y z
N MET A 1 -3.99 5.34 -19.40
CA MET A 1 -4.28 6.37 -18.38
C MET A 1 -5.70 6.91 -18.52
N GLN A 2 -6.12 7.34 -19.72
CA GLN A 2 -7.46 7.88 -19.97
C GLN A 2 -8.60 6.90 -19.64
N GLU A 3 -8.42 5.60 -19.90
CA GLU A 3 -9.36 4.56 -19.46
C GLU A 3 -9.48 4.50 -17.93
N THR A 4 -8.36 4.50 -17.19
CA THR A 4 -8.37 4.51 -15.72
C THR A 4 -9.09 5.73 -15.15
N ILE A 5 -8.87 6.90 -15.75
CA ILE A 5 -9.55 8.15 -15.39
C ILE A 5 -11.05 8.04 -15.63
N SER A 6 -11.46 7.55 -16.80
CA SER A 6 -12.87 7.46 -17.20
C SER A 6 -13.67 6.44 -16.38
N HIS A 7 -13.02 5.37 -15.92
CA HIS A 7 -13.65 4.35 -15.07
C HIS A 7 -13.66 4.72 -13.58
N SER A 8 -12.94 5.77 -13.16
CA SER A 8 -12.92 6.19 -11.77
C SER A 8 -14.25 6.83 -11.35
N GLU A 9 -14.96 6.19 -10.43
CA GLU A 9 -16.17 6.76 -9.81
C GLU A 9 -15.87 8.03 -9.02
N GLU A 10 -14.75 8.08 -8.31
CA GLU A 10 -14.35 9.25 -7.52
C GLU A 10 -14.21 10.50 -8.39
N VAL A 11 -13.54 10.39 -9.54
CA VAL A 11 -13.35 11.52 -10.47
C VAL A 11 -14.68 11.97 -11.05
N ARG A 12 -15.53 11.02 -11.48
CA ARG A 12 -16.86 11.33 -12.03
C ARG A 12 -17.74 12.03 -11.00
N ASN A 13 -17.82 11.50 -9.78
CA ASN A 13 -18.60 12.07 -8.69
C ASN A 13 -18.10 13.47 -8.33
N TRP A 14 -16.78 13.67 -8.29
CA TRP A 14 -16.20 14.98 -7.99
C TRP A 14 -16.56 16.03 -9.05
N PHE A 15 -16.42 15.71 -10.35
CA PHE A 15 -16.79 16.65 -11.41
C PHE A 15 -18.31 16.90 -11.48
N ALA A 16 -19.13 15.91 -11.14
CA ALA A 16 -20.58 16.08 -11.04
C ALA A 16 -20.97 17.06 -9.93
N GLN A 17 -20.24 17.06 -8.81
CA GLN A 17 -20.42 18.00 -7.71
C GLN A 17 -19.79 19.38 -7.99
N ASN A 18 -18.82 19.46 -8.90
CA ASN A 18 -18.07 20.68 -9.22
C ASN A 18 -18.25 21.09 -10.68
N LEU A 19 -19.48 21.43 -11.07
CA LEU A 19 -19.88 21.68 -12.47
C LEU A 19 -19.09 22.79 -13.19
N LEU A 20 -18.46 23.71 -12.48
CA LEU A 20 -17.67 24.79 -13.08
C LEU A 20 -16.16 24.49 -13.16
N ALA A 21 -15.69 23.36 -12.61
CA ALA A 21 -14.27 23.04 -12.59
C ALA A 21 -13.79 22.43 -13.92
N ASP A 22 -12.83 23.09 -14.59
CA ASP A 22 -12.23 22.59 -15.83
C ASP A 22 -11.23 21.45 -15.61
N HIS A 23 -10.69 21.35 -14.38
CA HIS A 23 -9.70 20.36 -14.02
C HIS A 23 -9.84 19.96 -12.55
N ALA A 24 -9.24 18.81 -12.23
CA ALA A 24 -9.06 18.32 -10.89
C ALA A 24 -7.62 17.84 -10.71
N TYR A 25 -7.15 17.84 -9.47
CA TYR A 25 -5.93 17.17 -9.06
C TYR A 25 -6.30 15.87 -8.37
N ALA A 26 -5.54 14.80 -8.61
CA ALA A 26 -5.76 13.53 -7.94
C ALA A 26 -4.43 12.81 -7.76
N VAL A 27 -4.48 11.68 -7.07
CA VAL A 27 -3.36 10.77 -6.93
C VAL A 27 -3.61 9.51 -7.72
N LEU A 28 -2.70 9.20 -8.64
CA LEU A 28 -2.62 7.92 -9.31
C LEU A 28 -1.77 6.97 -8.47
N VAL A 29 -2.39 5.91 -7.98
CA VAL A 29 -1.75 4.83 -7.21
C VAL A 29 -1.58 3.62 -8.13
N MET A 30 -0.42 2.99 -8.09
CA MET A 30 -0.14 1.78 -8.86
C MET A 30 0.99 0.95 -8.22
N GLN A 31 1.24 -0.23 -8.77
CA GLN A 31 2.50 -0.94 -8.56
C GLN A 31 3.38 -0.71 -9.79
N SER A 32 4.62 -0.27 -9.59
CA SER A 32 5.60 -0.14 -10.68
C SER A 32 6.82 -1.01 -10.40
N GLN A 33 7.39 -1.58 -11.45
CA GLN A 33 8.59 -2.41 -11.37
C GLN A 33 9.37 -2.33 -12.67
N LEU A 34 10.70 -2.36 -12.58
CA LEU A 34 11.56 -2.53 -13.75
C LEU A 34 11.71 -4.03 -14.04
N GLN A 35 11.31 -4.45 -15.23
CA GLN A 35 11.45 -5.83 -15.69
C GLN A 35 12.52 -5.91 -16.78
N GLN A 36 13.42 -6.89 -16.67
CA GLN A 36 14.29 -7.21 -17.79
C GLN A 36 13.50 -7.93 -18.89
N ARG A 37 13.67 -7.45 -20.12
CA ARG A 37 13.11 -8.04 -21.33
C ARG A 37 14.16 -8.03 -22.42
N TYR A 38 14.13 -9.02 -23.30
CA TYR A 38 14.97 -9.03 -24.50
C TYR A 38 14.20 -8.39 -25.64
N GLY A 39 14.83 -7.45 -26.32
CA GLY A 39 14.24 -6.67 -27.40
C GLY A 39 15.20 -6.46 -28.55
N MET A 40 14.82 -5.57 -29.45
CA MET A 40 15.63 -5.15 -30.58
C MET A 40 16.07 -3.71 -30.37
N GLU A 41 17.31 -3.39 -30.71
CA GLU A 41 17.89 -2.05 -30.62
C GLU A 41 18.43 -1.67 -32.01
N VAL A 42 18.18 -0.42 -32.42
CA VAL A 42 18.73 0.13 -33.67
C VAL A 42 20.00 0.90 -33.32
N CYS A 43 21.15 0.44 -33.80
CA CYS A 43 22.44 1.13 -33.67
C CYS A 43 22.88 1.62 -35.07
N GLY A 44 22.55 2.87 -35.40
CA GLY A 44 22.79 3.42 -36.75
C GLY A 44 21.96 2.66 -37.78
N ASP A 45 22.60 2.08 -38.79
CA ASP A 45 21.93 1.28 -39.83
C ASP A 45 21.77 -0.20 -39.48
N ASN A 46 22.28 -0.64 -38.31
CA ASN A 46 22.24 -2.03 -37.90
C ASN A 46 21.19 -2.28 -36.81
N ILE A 47 20.41 -3.34 -36.99
CA ILE A 47 19.46 -3.82 -35.98
C ILE A 47 20.11 -4.94 -35.19
N ARG A 48 20.23 -4.76 -33.88
CA ARG A 48 20.68 -5.79 -32.94
C ARG A 48 19.47 -6.49 -32.34
N GLN A 49 19.49 -7.82 -32.35
CA GLN A 49 18.48 -8.67 -31.72
C GLN A 49 18.95 -9.16 -30.35
N ASP A 50 18.01 -9.58 -29.50
CA ASP A 50 18.25 -10.11 -28.16
C ASP A 50 19.04 -9.19 -27.24
N VAL A 51 18.79 -7.88 -27.34
CA VAL A 51 19.39 -6.89 -26.44
C VAL A 51 18.61 -6.86 -25.13
N ALA A 52 19.31 -7.07 -24.01
CA ALA A 52 18.71 -6.96 -22.68
C ALA A 52 18.33 -5.50 -22.40
N GLN A 53 17.05 -5.27 -22.14
CA GLN A 53 16.44 -3.96 -21.89
C GLN A 53 15.70 -3.99 -20.54
N GLN A 54 15.68 -2.85 -19.84
CA GLN A 54 14.86 -2.66 -18.65
C GLN A 54 13.61 -1.87 -19.02
N VAL A 55 12.43 -2.47 -18.79
CA VAL A 55 11.14 -1.88 -19.12
C VAL A 55 10.37 -1.55 -17.85
N LEU A 56 9.88 -0.33 -17.73
CA LEU A 56 8.99 0.04 -16.63
C LEU A 56 7.60 -0.57 -16.87
N VAL A 57 7.18 -1.42 -15.95
CA VAL A 57 5.86 -2.07 -15.98
C VAL A 57 5.01 -1.55 -14.83
N CYS A 58 3.91 -0.88 -15.18
CA CYS A 58 2.94 -0.35 -14.23
C CYS A 58 1.65 -1.20 -14.23
N ARG A 59 1.17 -1.58 -13.05
CA ARG A 59 -0.02 -2.43 -12.87
C ARG A 59 -0.94 -1.89 -11.79
N GLY A 60 -2.22 -2.26 -11.87
CA GLY A 60 -3.22 -1.94 -10.84
C GLY A 60 -3.43 -0.44 -10.67
N GLN A 61 -3.43 0.31 -11.77
CA GLN A 61 -3.61 1.76 -11.74
C GLN A 61 -4.99 2.11 -11.19
N GLN A 62 -5.01 2.96 -10.16
CA GLN A 62 -6.22 3.44 -9.52
C GLN A 62 -6.08 4.93 -9.22
N ILE A 63 -7.18 5.67 -9.29
CA ILE A 63 -7.21 7.08 -8.89
C ILE A 63 -7.81 7.19 -7.50
N SER A 64 -7.17 8.00 -6.66
CA SER A 64 -7.64 8.33 -5.32
C SER A 64 -7.45 9.81 -5.01
N GLN A 65 -8.13 10.31 -3.97
CA GLN A 65 -7.91 11.64 -3.38
C GLN A 65 -8.14 12.80 -4.35
N VAL A 66 -9.28 12.83 -5.05
CA VAL A 66 -9.60 13.93 -6.00
C VAL A 66 -9.81 15.26 -5.27
N ALA A 67 -9.22 16.34 -5.78
CA ALA A 67 -9.22 17.68 -5.20
C ALA A 67 -9.28 18.77 -6.28
N GLY A 68 -9.78 19.96 -5.92
CA GLY A 68 -9.89 21.08 -6.87
C GLY A 68 -8.58 21.84 -7.08
N SER A 69 -7.63 21.74 -6.14
CA SER A 69 -6.35 22.41 -6.20
C SER A 69 -5.21 21.50 -5.71
N SER A 70 -3.99 21.81 -6.11
CA SER A 70 -2.79 21.12 -5.61
C SER A 70 -2.62 21.27 -4.08
N SER A 71 -2.98 22.44 -3.53
CA SER A 71 -2.91 22.66 -2.08
C SER A 71 -3.91 21.79 -1.32
N ASP A 72 -5.13 21.62 -1.86
CA ASP A 72 -6.13 20.76 -1.25
C ASP A 72 -5.73 19.28 -1.35
N LEU A 73 -5.13 18.88 -2.48
CA LEU A 73 -4.57 17.55 -2.64
C LEU A 73 -3.49 17.28 -1.57
N GLN A 74 -2.58 18.21 -1.37
CA GLN A 74 -1.52 18.09 -0.36
C GLN A 74 -2.11 17.92 1.05
N LYS A 75 -3.11 18.73 1.43
CA LYS A 75 -3.80 18.59 2.72
C LYS A 75 -4.45 17.22 2.89
N LYS A 76 -5.14 16.74 1.85
CA LYS A 76 -5.73 15.38 1.84
C LYS A 76 -4.68 14.30 2.02
N LEU A 77 -3.53 14.43 1.36
CA LEU A 77 -2.44 13.45 1.47
C LEU A 77 -1.81 13.43 2.87
N ILE A 78 -1.64 14.57 3.51
CA ILE A 78 -1.18 14.63 4.90
C ILE A 78 -2.18 13.93 5.83
N GLY A 79 -3.48 14.20 5.68
CA GLY A 79 -4.52 13.50 6.44
C GLY A 79 -4.47 11.99 6.21
N ARG A 80 -4.30 11.57 4.94
CA ARG A 80 -4.18 10.15 4.59
C ARG A 80 -2.94 9.50 5.19
N LEU A 81 -1.82 10.20 5.24
CA LEU A 81 -0.59 9.71 5.86
C LEU A 81 -0.81 9.44 7.35
N LEU A 82 -1.48 10.35 8.06
CA LEU A 82 -1.82 10.17 9.47
C LEU A 82 -2.77 8.98 9.68
N GLU A 83 -3.77 8.80 8.82
CA GLU A 83 -4.65 7.62 8.85
C GLU A 83 -3.87 6.32 8.64
N LEU A 84 -2.87 6.32 7.76
CA LEU A 84 -2.02 5.16 7.50
C LEU A 84 -1.17 4.79 8.72
N LEU A 85 -0.59 5.78 9.40
CA LEU A 85 0.15 5.58 10.65
C LEU A 85 -0.77 5.12 11.79
N ALA A 86 -1.94 5.74 11.95
CA ALA A 86 -2.91 5.31 12.96
C ALA A 86 -3.40 3.86 12.72
N SER A 87 -3.61 3.48 11.46
CA SER A 87 -3.97 2.10 11.12
C SER A 87 -2.82 1.11 11.26
N GLN A 88 -1.57 1.57 11.24
CA GLN A 88 -0.41 0.76 11.62
C GLN A 88 -0.45 0.41 13.12
N ALA A 89 -0.72 1.40 13.97
CA ALA A 89 -0.90 1.18 15.39
C ALA A 89 -2.04 0.17 15.65
N ALA A 90 -3.19 0.35 15.00
CA ALA A 90 -4.31 -0.58 15.09
C ALA A 90 -3.93 -2.02 14.71
N TRP A 91 -3.14 -2.19 13.65
CA TRP A 91 -2.65 -3.52 13.23
C TRP A 91 -1.75 -4.17 14.30
N HIS A 92 -0.84 -3.40 14.92
CA HIS A 92 -0.02 -3.93 16.02
C HIS A 92 -0.85 -4.33 17.25
N ILE A 93 -1.91 -3.59 17.54
CA ILE A 93 -2.84 -3.93 18.64
C ILE A 93 -3.56 -5.24 18.32
N GLU A 94 -4.10 -5.37 17.11
CA GLU A 94 -4.76 -6.60 16.67
C GLU A 94 -3.79 -7.80 16.72
N ALA A 95 -2.55 -7.64 16.28
CA ALA A 95 -1.52 -8.67 16.38
C ALA A 95 -1.24 -9.08 17.84
N ARG A 96 -1.19 -8.12 18.78
CA ARG A 96 -1.04 -8.42 20.21
C ARG A 96 -2.24 -9.13 20.79
N GLU A 97 -3.46 -8.77 20.40
CA GLU A 97 -4.67 -9.47 20.83
C GLU A 97 -4.71 -10.92 20.32
N GLN A 98 -4.33 -11.14 19.07
CA GLN A 98 -4.21 -12.48 18.51
C GLN A 98 -3.17 -13.31 19.26
N PHE A 99 -2.00 -12.73 19.54
CA PHE A 99 -0.94 -13.39 20.32
C PHE A 99 -1.39 -13.70 21.76
N LYS A 100 -2.12 -12.79 22.41
CA LYS A 100 -2.72 -13.05 23.73
C LYS A 100 -3.64 -14.26 23.72
N ARG A 101 -4.52 -14.39 22.71
CA ARG A 101 -5.44 -15.53 22.59
C ARG A 101 -4.69 -16.85 22.36
N GLN A 102 -3.60 -16.82 21.62
CA GLN A 102 -2.72 -17.98 21.43
C GLN A 102 -2.07 -18.39 22.75
N LEU A 103 -1.43 -17.45 23.46
CA LEU A 103 -0.84 -17.70 24.78
C LEU A 103 -1.86 -18.22 25.79
N GLU A 104 -3.09 -17.69 25.80
CA GLU A 104 -4.16 -18.17 26.67
C GLU A 104 -4.51 -19.64 26.39
N THR A 105 -4.57 -20.01 25.11
CA THR A 105 -4.86 -21.39 24.67
C THR A 105 -3.74 -22.33 25.11
N GLU A 106 -2.49 -22.00 24.79
CA GLU A 106 -1.31 -22.80 25.17
C GLU A 106 -1.19 -22.94 26.69
N LEU A 107 -1.35 -21.84 27.43
CA LEU A 107 -1.30 -21.84 28.88
C LEU A 107 -2.39 -22.72 29.49
N ASN A 108 -3.60 -22.73 28.92
CA ASN A 108 -4.68 -23.59 29.38
C ASN A 108 -4.37 -25.07 29.12
N GLU A 109 -3.81 -25.42 27.95
CA GLU A 109 -3.41 -26.79 27.61
C GLU A 109 -2.31 -27.32 28.56
N VAL A 110 -1.27 -26.52 28.80
CA VAL A 110 -0.18 -26.88 29.72
C VAL A 110 -0.70 -26.96 31.15
N ARG A 111 -1.57 -26.03 31.60
CA ARG A 111 -2.18 -26.08 32.93
C ARG A 111 -3.03 -27.33 33.12
N MET A 112 -3.78 -27.76 32.11
CA MET A 112 -4.54 -29.00 32.16
C MET A 112 -3.61 -30.20 32.30
N SER A 113 -2.55 -30.27 31.48
CA SER A 113 -1.53 -31.33 31.56
C SER A 113 -0.82 -31.37 32.91
N TRP A 114 -0.49 -30.20 33.46
CA TRP A 114 0.14 -30.04 34.77
C TRP A 114 -0.78 -30.49 35.91
N ARG A 115 -2.08 -30.15 35.87
CA ARG A 115 -3.07 -30.58 36.89
C ARG A 115 -3.23 -32.10 36.98
N TYR A 116 -3.09 -32.83 35.88
CA TYR A 116 -3.17 -34.30 35.87
C TYR A 116 -1.81 -34.98 36.10
N CYS A 117 -0.72 -34.22 36.19
CA CYS A 117 0.61 -34.74 36.47
C CYS A 117 0.87 -34.83 37.98
N LYS A 118 1.34 -35.98 38.45
CA LYS A 118 1.72 -36.13 39.86
C LYS A 118 3.07 -35.47 40.14
N PRO A 119 3.30 -34.88 41.33
CA PRO A 119 4.58 -34.28 41.70
C PRO A 119 5.78 -35.24 41.67
N THR A 120 5.53 -36.55 41.78
CA THR A 120 6.55 -37.60 41.72
C THR A 120 7.04 -37.90 40.31
N GLU A 121 6.37 -37.39 39.28
CA GLU A 121 6.72 -37.65 37.88
C GLU A 121 7.76 -36.64 37.38
N PRO A 122 8.78 -37.07 36.61
CA PRO A 122 9.86 -36.18 36.15
C PRO A 122 9.35 -35.04 35.26
N ARG A 123 8.23 -35.25 34.56
CA ARG A 123 7.57 -34.22 33.73
C ARG A 123 6.91 -33.09 34.54
N TYR A 124 6.67 -33.29 35.84
CA TYR A 124 6.04 -32.27 36.69
C TYR A 124 6.89 -31.00 36.80
N ALA A 125 8.21 -31.14 36.97
CA ALA A 125 9.14 -30.00 37.04
C ALA A 125 9.17 -29.22 35.73
N VAL A 126 9.19 -29.93 34.59
CA VAL A 126 9.18 -29.32 33.24
C VAL A 126 7.89 -28.54 33.01
N LEU A 127 6.73 -29.16 33.28
CA LEU A 127 5.44 -28.51 33.14
C LEU A 127 5.28 -27.31 34.08
N THR A 128 5.84 -27.37 35.29
CA THR A 128 5.81 -26.23 36.23
C THR A 128 6.57 -25.04 35.67
N GLN A 129 7.78 -25.26 35.16
CA GLN A 129 8.59 -24.22 34.53
C GLN A 129 7.90 -23.64 33.30
N GLU A 130 7.24 -24.49 32.50
CA GLU A 130 6.52 -24.06 31.30
C GLU A 130 5.27 -23.22 31.64
N VAL A 131 4.51 -23.59 32.68
CA VAL A 131 3.40 -22.77 33.19
C VAL A 131 3.90 -21.41 33.71
N GLU A 132 4.99 -21.38 34.47
CA GLU A 132 5.57 -20.13 34.95
C GLU A 132 5.99 -19.23 33.79
N LYS A 133 6.72 -19.78 32.81
CA LYS A 133 7.13 -19.06 31.61
C LYS A 133 5.92 -18.50 30.84
N LEU A 134 4.97 -19.35 30.45
CA LEU A 134 3.80 -18.92 29.69
C LEU A 134 2.93 -17.92 30.48
N SER A 135 2.85 -18.07 31.81
CA SER A 135 2.14 -17.10 32.65
C SER A 135 2.84 -15.75 32.69
N THR A 136 4.18 -15.71 32.70
CA THR A 136 4.92 -14.44 32.62
C THR A 136 4.73 -13.76 31.26
N GLU A 137 4.81 -14.52 30.16
CA GLU A 137 4.58 -14.01 28.80
C GLU A 137 3.13 -13.50 28.61
N PHE A 138 2.14 -14.25 29.12
CA PHE A 138 0.74 -13.84 29.09
C PHE A 138 0.48 -12.55 29.88
N ASN A 139 1.05 -12.43 31.08
CA ASN A 139 0.90 -11.23 31.89
C ASN A 139 1.57 -10.02 31.24
N ALA A 140 2.77 -10.19 30.68
CA ALA A 140 3.45 -9.12 29.93
C ALA A 140 2.62 -8.68 28.70
N CYS A 141 2.00 -9.64 27.99
CA CYS A 141 1.11 -9.34 26.87
C CYS A 141 -0.16 -8.59 27.33
N CYS A 142 -0.73 -8.95 28.48
CA CYS A 142 -1.88 -8.23 29.05
C CYS A 142 -1.51 -6.79 29.41
N SER A 143 -0.38 -6.55 30.08
CA SER A 143 0.10 -5.20 30.38
C SER A 143 0.38 -4.38 29.11
N ALA A 144 0.87 -5.02 28.05
CA ALA A 144 1.08 -4.37 26.75
C ALA A 144 -0.22 -4.02 25.98
N LEU A 145 -1.38 -4.47 26.47
CA LEU A 145 -2.72 -4.17 25.97
C LEU A 145 -3.51 -3.24 26.90
N GLU A 146 -2.92 -2.77 28.00
CA GLU A 146 -3.54 -1.75 28.86
C GLU A 146 -3.64 -0.41 28.14
N PRO A 147 -4.66 0.43 28.46
CA PRO A 147 -4.90 1.69 27.75
C PRO A 147 -3.66 2.59 27.61
N ASP A 148 -2.87 2.73 28.67
CA ASP A 148 -1.66 3.57 28.65
C ASP A 148 -0.59 3.01 27.69
N ALA A 149 -0.44 1.69 27.63
CA ALA A 149 0.47 1.03 26.70
C ALA A 149 -0.01 1.13 25.24
N LEU A 150 -1.32 1.09 25.02
CA LEU A 150 -1.92 1.30 23.68
C LEU A 150 -1.73 2.74 23.20
N LEU A 151 -1.91 3.73 24.08
CA LEU A 151 -1.66 5.13 23.78
C LEU A 151 -0.18 5.39 23.48
N ALA A 152 0.73 4.83 24.29
CA ALA A 152 2.17 4.92 24.04
C ALA A 152 2.57 4.29 22.70
N LEU A 153 1.92 3.19 22.29
CA LEU A 153 2.14 2.57 20.99
C LEU A 153 1.67 3.48 19.85
N LEU A 154 0.50 4.10 19.97
CA LEU A 154 0.02 5.06 18.97
C LEU A 154 0.94 6.28 18.88
N GLU A 155 1.38 6.82 20.02
CA GLU A 155 2.33 7.93 20.09
C GLU A 155 3.65 7.56 19.40
N THR A 156 4.19 6.37 19.67
CA THR A 156 5.41 5.87 19.02
C THR A 156 5.21 5.76 17.51
N SER A 157 4.09 5.20 17.06
CA SER A 157 3.79 5.05 15.63
C SER A 157 3.62 6.38 14.91
N LEU A 158 3.14 7.43 15.60
CA LEU A 158 3.00 8.77 15.03
C LEU A 158 4.31 9.57 15.07
N THR A 159 5.12 9.37 16.10
CA THR A 159 6.38 10.11 16.31
C THR A 159 7.51 9.54 15.47
N ASP A 160 7.55 8.21 15.32
CA ASP A 160 8.54 7.50 14.51
C ASP A 160 7.93 7.02 13.18
N ALA A 161 7.34 7.95 12.43
CA ALA A 161 6.72 7.63 11.15
C ALA A 161 7.67 6.94 10.15
N ASN A 162 8.97 7.25 10.22
CA ASN A 162 9.99 6.76 9.28
C ASN A 162 10.34 5.27 9.47
N SER A 163 10.11 4.70 10.66
CA SER A 163 10.32 3.26 10.88
C SER A 163 9.20 2.44 10.23
N HIS A 164 8.00 3.00 10.14
CA HIS A 164 6.82 2.32 9.61
C HIS A 164 6.50 2.63 8.15
N LEU A 165 6.94 3.80 7.68
CA LEU A 165 6.67 4.30 6.35
C LEU A 165 7.92 4.93 5.76
N LYS A 166 8.31 4.48 4.57
CA LYS A 166 9.41 5.05 3.80
C LYS A 166 8.89 5.60 2.48
N LEU A 167 9.39 6.79 2.14
CA LEU A 167 9.15 7.42 0.85
C LEU A 167 10.46 7.40 0.08
N GLU A 168 10.47 6.73 -1.06
CA GLU A 168 11.62 6.67 -1.95
C GLU A 168 11.28 7.36 -3.27
N ILE A 169 12.07 8.36 -3.64
CA ILE A 169 11.91 9.07 -4.89
C ILE A 169 12.91 8.49 -5.89
N GLN A 170 12.40 8.00 -7.02
CA GLN A 170 13.21 7.46 -8.10
C GLN A 170 12.94 8.23 -9.38
N THR A 171 13.99 8.77 -9.99
CA THR A 171 13.91 9.44 -11.29
C THR A 171 14.42 8.51 -12.38
N LEU A 172 13.61 8.29 -13.41
CA LEU A 172 13.90 7.42 -14.54
C LEU A 172 13.84 8.20 -15.85
N LYS A 173 14.74 7.89 -16.77
CA LYS A 173 14.68 8.36 -18.16
C LYS A 173 14.17 7.24 -19.04
N LEU A 174 12.99 7.44 -19.64
CA LEU A 174 12.28 6.44 -20.41
C LEU A 174 12.07 6.91 -21.84
N ASP A 175 12.19 5.99 -22.79
CA ASP A 175 11.77 6.23 -24.17
C ASP A 175 10.25 6.10 -24.34
N LYS A 176 9.75 6.27 -25.57
CA LYS A 176 8.32 6.13 -25.90
C LYS A 176 7.77 4.72 -25.67
N MET A 177 8.64 3.72 -25.54
CA MET A 177 8.31 2.33 -25.28
C MET A 177 8.41 1.97 -23.79
N SER A 178 8.61 2.96 -22.91
CA SER A 178 8.84 2.77 -21.47
C SER A 178 10.10 1.96 -21.14
N VAL A 179 11.07 1.94 -22.06
CA VAL A 179 12.39 1.34 -21.86
C VAL A 179 13.32 2.39 -21.26
N LEU A 180 14.13 1.98 -20.29
CA LEU A 180 15.14 2.83 -19.69
C LEU A 180 16.18 3.21 -20.75
N SER A 181 16.34 4.51 -21.00
CA SER A 181 17.19 5.04 -22.06
C SER A 181 18.04 6.20 -21.56
N GLN A 182 19.27 6.29 -22.08
CA GLN A 182 20.18 7.40 -21.82
C GLN A 182 20.17 8.46 -22.95
N ALA A 183 19.31 8.29 -23.96
CA ALA A 183 19.20 9.23 -25.07
C ALA A 183 18.69 10.60 -24.61
N GLU A 184 19.09 11.67 -25.32
CA GLU A 184 18.64 13.04 -25.02
C GLU A 184 17.13 13.23 -25.22
N ASP A 185 16.52 12.46 -26.13
CA ASP A 185 15.07 12.49 -26.41
C ASP A 185 14.22 11.68 -25.39
N ALA A 186 14.86 11.09 -24.37
CA ALA A 186 14.16 10.32 -23.35
C ALA A 186 13.35 11.25 -22.42
N SER A 187 12.13 10.84 -22.09
CA SER A 187 11.27 11.54 -21.14
C SER A 187 11.67 11.19 -19.71
N GLU A 188 11.90 12.21 -18.90
CA GLU A 188 12.20 12.04 -17.47
C GLU A 188 10.89 11.91 -16.67
N ILE A 189 10.79 10.85 -15.88
CA ILE A 189 9.66 10.57 -15.00
C ILE A 189 10.18 10.41 -13.58
N THR A 190 9.55 11.11 -12.63
CA THR A 190 9.83 10.95 -11.20
C THR A 190 8.73 10.10 -10.57
N LEU A 191 9.11 8.98 -9.99
CA LEU A 191 8.25 8.06 -9.25
C LEU A 191 8.45 8.25 -7.75
N CYS A 192 7.35 8.26 -6.99
CA CYS A 192 7.39 8.23 -5.53
C CYS A 192 6.88 6.86 -5.07
N HIS A 193 7.77 6.06 -4.49
CA HIS A 193 7.45 4.79 -3.88
C HIS A 193 7.12 5.01 -2.41
N VAL A 194 5.98 4.47 -2.00
CA VAL A 194 5.56 4.40 -0.61
C VAL A 194 5.68 2.96 -0.18
N LEU A 195 6.63 2.74 0.72
CA LEU A 195 6.92 1.48 1.35
C LEU A 195 6.33 1.52 2.76
N MET A 196 5.42 0.60 3.06
CA MET A 196 4.77 0.52 4.38
C MET A 196 4.89 -0.90 4.93
N GLU A 197 5.27 -1.02 6.19
CA GLU A 197 5.44 -2.31 6.85
C GLU A 197 4.12 -2.79 7.49
N ARG A 198 3.41 -3.75 6.88
CA ARG A 198 2.22 -4.39 7.48
C ARG A 198 2.33 -5.91 7.43
N GLY A 199 3.23 -6.48 8.21
CA GLY A 199 3.62 -7.89 8.12
C GLY A 199 4.45 -8.23 6.85
N GLN A 200 4.18 -7.57 5.72
CA GLN A 200 5.03 -7.49 4.53
C GLN A 200 5.14 -6.03 4.06
N TRP A 201 6.26 -5.70 3.41
CA TRP A 201 6.44 -4.38 2.81
C TRP A 201 5.51 -4.22 1.62
N LEU A 202 4.55 -3.31 1.74
CA LEU A 202 3.66 -2.94 0.66
C LEU A 202 4.31 -1.83 -0.16
N ASP A 203 4.69 -2.13 -1.40
CA ASP A 203 5.22 -1.16 -2.35
C ASP A 203 4.09 -0.61 -3.24
N ARG A 204 3.89 0.71 -3.18
CA ARG A 204 2.98 1.44 -4.05
C ARG A 204 3.68 2.66 -4.61
N THR A 205 3.58 2.81 -5.92
CA THR A 205 3.99 4.03 -6.61
C THR A 205 2.83 5.01 -6.66
N ILE A 206 3.11 6.25 -6.27
CA ILE A 206 2.15 7.33 -6.14
C ILE A 206 2.58 8.49 -7.03
N LEU A 207 1.67 8.96 -7.89
CA LEU A 207 1.92 10.09 -8.78
C LEU A 207 0.77 11.11 -8.67
N PRO A 208 1.05 12.37 -8.31
CA PRO A 208 0.05 13.43 -8.45
C PRO A 208 -0.23 13.68 -9.94
N VAL A 209 -1.49 13.68 -10.33
CA VAL A 209 -1.93 13.88 -11.71
C VAL A 209 -2.93 15.03 -11.78
N LYS A 210 -2.82 15.83 -12.84
CA LYS A 210 -3.85 16.81 -13.22
C LYS A 210 -4.76 16.14 -14.24
N ILE A 211 -6.05 16.10 -13.94
CA ILE A 211 -7.08 15.51 -14.79
C ILE A 211 -7.89 16.65 -15.39
N LEU A 212 -7.96 16.73 -16.71
CA LEU A 212 -8.83 17.69 -17.38
C LEU A 212 -10.23 17.08 -17.47
N ARG A 213 -11.26 17.92 -17.39
CA ARG A 213 -12.65 17.47 -17.58
C ARG A 213 -12.86 16.78 -18.94
N SER A 214 -12.14 17.23 -19.97
CA SER A 214 -12.14 16.62 -21.31
C SER A 214 -11.69 15.16 -21.32
N ASP A 215 -10.88 14.75 -20.34
CA ASP A 215 -10.32 13.40 -20.28
C ASP A 215 -11.30 12.40 -19.64
N VAL A 216 -12.36 12.91 -19.00
CA VAL A 216 -13.41 12.11 -18.37
C VAL A 216 -14.48 11.79 -19.40
N ILE A 217 -14.39 10.60 -19.99
CA ILE A 217 -15.41 10.11 -20.92
C ILE A 217 -16.69 9.87 -20.12
N GLN A 218 -17.75 10.64 -20.40
CA GLN A 218 -19.06 10.34 -19.81
C GLN A 218 -19.53 8.98 -20.32
N PRO A 219 -20.05 8.10 -19.45
CA PRO A 219 -20.63 6.84 -19.91
C PRO A 219 -21.76 7.15 -20.88
N LYS A 220 -21.67 6.64 -22.12
CA LYS A 220 -22.73 6.76 -23.12
C LYS A 220 -24.06 6.37 -22.49
N GLY A 221 -25.06 7.24 -22.62
CA GLY A 221 -26.42 6.97 -22.15
C GLY A 221 -27.00 5.73 -22.84
N PHE A 222 -28.01 5.12 -22.24
CA PHE A 222 -28.69 3.94 -22.81
C PHE A 222 -29.17 4.17 -24.25
N SER A 223 -29.62 5.39 -24.58
CA SER A 223 -29.99 5.80 -25.94
C SER A 223 -28.82 5.74 -26.93
N GLN A 224 -27.65 6.27 -26.54
CA GLN A 224 -26.44 6.24 -27.38
C GLN A 224 -25.87 4.83 -27.57
N ARG A 225 -26.14 3.90 -26.65
CA ARG A 225 -25.76 2.48 -26.80
C ARG A 225 -26.71 1.73 -27.73
N LEU A 226 -27.99 2.13 -27.80
CA LEU A 226 -28.95 1.55 -28.73
C LEU A 226 -28.64 1.92 -30.18
N ASP A 227 -28.17 3.14 -30.43
CA ASP A 227 -27.77 3.60 -31.76
C ASP A 227 -26.55 2.82 -32.33
N GLU A 228 -25.73 2.20 -31.48
CA GLU A 228 -24.58 1.36 -31.92
C GLU A 228 -24.92 -0.12 -32.11
N VAL A 229 -26.10 -0.57 -31.66
CA VAL A 229 -26.57 -1.96 -31.82
C VAL A 229 -27.61 -2.07 -32.95
N LEU A 230 -28.23 -0.95 -33.31
CA LEU A 230 -29.27 -0.88 -34.34
C LEU A 230 -28.75 -0.39 -35.72
N PHE A 231 -27.44 -0.15 -35.85
CA PHE A 231 -26.73 0.14 -37.10
C PHE A 231 -25.41 -0.64 -37.17
#